data_AF-A0A7C3XM46-F1
#
_entry.id   AF-A0A7C3XM46-F1
#
_cell.length_a   1.000
_cell.length_b   1.000
_cell.length_c   1.000
_cell.angle_alpha   90.00
_cell.angle_beta   90.00
_cell.angle_gamma   90.00
#
_symmetry.space_group_name_H-M   'P 1'
#
loop_
_entity.id
_entity.type
_entity.pdbx_description
1 polymer ?
#
loop_
_entity_poly.entity_id
_entity_poly.type
_entity_poly.pdbx_seq_one_letter_code
_entity_poly.pdbx_strand_id
1 'polypeptide(L)'
;MFNGIAKPNSDFDLKYILSLINSSLFSYWQIETSPKANRKLFPTLLMETIENFPLKAVDKNGQAKFVNIVNEIMNLKKDGHESAALEKQIDQLVYELYDLTEEEIAIVEGIL
;
A
#
# COMPACT_ATOMS: atom_id res chain seq x y z
N MET A 1 5.00 21.61 -4.14
CA MET A 1 4.20 20.43 -3.79
C MET A 1 5.16 19.48 -3.08
N PHE A 2 4.96 19.21 -1.79
CA PHE A 2 5.88 18.39 -0.98
C PHE A 2 5.60 16.91 -1.26
N ASN A 3 6.63 16.14 -1.60
CA ASN A 3 6.53 14.69 -1.81
C ASN A 3 7.21 13.99 -0.63
N GLY A 4 6.42 13.53 0.34
CA GLY A 4 6.91 12.85 1.55
C GLY A 4 7.23 11.37 1.34
N ILE A 5 7.15 10.86 0.11
CA ILE A 5 7.27 9.42 -0.20
C ILE A 5 8.39 9.18 -1.20
N ALA A 6 8.32 9.88 -2.33
CA ALA A 6 9.34 9.79 -3.37
C ALA A 6 10.31 10.96 -3.23
N LYS A 7 11.58 10.66 -2.94
CA LYS A 7 12.66 11.65 -3.03
C LYS A 7 12.73 12.22 -4.46
N PRO A 8 13.15 13.49 -4.64
CA PRO A 8 13.35 14.03 -5.98
C PRO A 8 14.29 13.10 -6.78
N ASN A 9 13.90 12.74 -8.01
CA ASN A 9 14.55 11.77 -8.92
C ASN A 9 14.40 10.28 -8.58
N SER A 10 13.39 9.87 -7.80
CA SER A 10 13.09 8.44 -7.67
C SER A 10 12.42 7.88 -8.92
N ASP A 11 12.85 6.69 -9.37
CA ASP A 11 12.32 5.97 -10.54
C ASP A 11 10.95 5.28 -10.28
N PHE A 12 10.20 5.77 -9.30
CA PHE A 12 8.92 5.20 -8.87
C PHE A 12 7.74 5.90 -9.55
N ASP A 13 6.84 5.11 -10.14
CA ASP A 13 5.55 5.56 -10.60
C ASP A 13 4.65 5.90 -9.39
N LEU A 14 3.95 7.03 -9.46
CA LEU A 14 3.04 7.47 -8.39
C LEU A 14 1.91 6.47 -8.15
N LYS A 15 1.44 5.76 -9.19
CA LYS A 15 0.41 4.74 -9.06
C LYS A 15 0.95 3.47 -8.42
N TYR A 16 2.24 3.16 -8.62
CA TYR A 16 2.89 2.08 -7.87
C TYR A 16 2.98 2.44 -6.38
N ILE A 17 3.38 3.66 -6.04
CA ILE A 17 3.35 4.12 -4.65
C ILE A 17 1.92 4.05 -4.08
N LEU A 18 0.92 4.48 -4.87
CA LEU A 18 -0.48 4.45 -4.47
C LEU A 18 -0.97 3.04 -4.15
N SER A 19 -0.56 2.02 -4.91
CA SER A 19 -0.94 0.62 -4.63
C SER A 19 -0.36 0.13 -3.31
N LEU A 20 0.89 0.50 -2.97
CA LEU A 20 1.49 0.09 -1.71
C LEU A 20 0.77 0.73 -0.50
N ILE A 21 0.46 2.02 -0.59
CA ILE A 21 -0.19 2.76 0.52
C ILE A 21 -1.64 2.30 0.74
N ASN A 22 -2.34 1.88 -0.31
CA ASN A 22 -3.72 1.38 -0.20
C ASN A 22 -3.80 -0.12 0.12
N SER A 23 -2.67 -0.76 0.43
CA SER A 23 -2.66 -2.17 0.80
C SER A 23 -2.98 -2.41 2.27
N SER A 24 -3.48 -3.61 2.55
CA SER A 24 -3.71 -4.12 3.91
C SER A 24 -2.41 -4.17 4.73
N LEU A 25 -1.27 -4.46 4.08
CA LEU A 25 0.05 -4.42 4.73
C LEU A 25 0.41 -3.02 5.25
N PHE A 26 0.16 -1.96 4.47
CA PHE A 26 0.42 -0.59 4.91
C PHE A 26 -0.47 -0.20 6.08
N SER A 27 -1.74 -0.61 6.05
CA SER A 27 -2.69 -0.37 7.14
C SER A 27 -2.23 -1.04 8.44
N TYR A 28 -1.78 -2.30 8.37
CA TYR A 28 -1.18 -3.00 9.49
C TYR A 28 0.09 -2.29 10.01
N TRP A 29 1.00 -1.94 9.10
CA TRP A 29 2.25 -1.28 9.44
C TRP A 29 2.03 0.08 10.13
N GLN A 30 1.03 0.86 9.70
CA GLN A 30 0.65 2.13 10.34
C GLN A 30 0.19 1.94 11.79
N ILE A 31 -0.57 0.88 12.07
CA ILE A 31 -1.08 0.59 13.42
C ILE A 31 0.09 0.19 14.34
N GLU A 32 0.97 -0.70 13.89
CA GLU A 32 2.09 -1.20 14.68
C GLU A 32 3.16 -0.13 14.94
N THR A 33 3.49 0.70 13.94
CA THR A 33 4.55 1.70 14.07
C THR A 33 4.13 2.98 14.76
N SER A 34 2.83 3.23 14.92
CA SER A 34 2.33 4.44 15.58
C SER A 34 2.01 4.17 17.06
N PRO A 35 2.82 4.69 18.01
CA PRO A 35 2.54 4.55 19.45
C PRO A 35 1.22 5.23 19.89
N LYS A 36 0.56 5.99 19.00
CA LYS A 36 -0.71 6.66 19.24
C LYS A 36 -1.92 5.97 18.61
N ALA A 37 -1.73 4.98 17.72
CA ALA A 37 -2.83 4.25 17.08
C ALA A 37 -3.66 3.42 18.09
N ASN A 38 -3.02 2.93 19.15
CA ASN A 38 -3.65 2.18 20.24
C ASN A 38 -4.64 3.00 21.11
N ARG A 39 -4.74 4.32 20.91
CA ARG A 39 -5.60 5.20 21.73
C ARG A 39 -7.01 5.45 21.15
N LYS A 40 -7.63 4.56 20.37
CA LYS A 40 -9.01 4.78 19.83
C LYS A 40 -9.23 6.16 19.17
N LEU A 41 -8.15 6.81 18.76
CA LEU A 41 -8.15 8.09 18.06
C LEU A 41 -8.00 7.73 16.58
N PHE A 42 -8.75 8.42 15.72
CA PHE A 42 -8.66 8.24 14.27
C PHE A 42 -7.19 8.12 13.85
N PRO A 43 -6.83 7.11 13.04
CA PRO A 43 -5.45 6.90 12.61
C PRO A 43 -4.94 8.19 11.97
N THR A 44 -4.08 8.88 12.71
CA THR A 44 -3.47 10.11 12.20
C THR A 44 -2.36 9.65 11.29
N LEU A 45 -2.48 9.93 10.00
CA LEU A 45 -1.44 9.69 9.02
C LEU A 45 -0.25 10.61 9.39
N LEU A 46 0.71 10.07 10.14
CA LEU A 46 1.92 10.78 10.53
C LEU A 46 2.87 10.80 9.33
N MET A 47 3.40 11.97 8.98
CA MET A 47 4.38 12.08 7.89
C MET A 47 5.61 11.18 8.12
N GLU A 48 6.03 11.03 9.37
CA GLU A 48 7.12 10.13 9.76
C GLU A 48 6.83 8.65 9.39
N THR A 49 5.59 8.20 9.56
CA THR A 49 5.16 6.86 9.15
C THR A 49 5.27 6.74 7.63
N ILE A 50 4.73 7.70 6.90
CA ILE A 50 4.82 7.71 5.43
C ILE A 50 6.28 7.70 4.93
N GLU A 51 7.16 8.52 5.53
CA GLU A 51 8.56 8.67 5.16
C GLU A 51 9.41 7.43 5.46
N ASN A 52 9.04 6.69 6.52
CA ASN A 52 9.78 5.50 6.97
C ASN A 52 9.21 4.18 6.41
N PHE A 53 8.11 4.21 5.65
CA PHE A 53 7.57 3.01 5.03
C PHE A 53 8.60 2.45 4.03
N PRO A 54 9.02 1.18 4.16
CA PRO A 54 10.08 0.63 3.32
C PRO A 54 9.58 0.40 1.89
N LEU A 55 9.77 1.38 1.01
CA LEU A 55 9.44 1.25 -0.42
C LEU A 55 10.41 0.27 -1.10
N LYS A 56 9.94 -0.93 -1.44
CA LYS A 56 10.74 -1.88 -2.22
C LYS A 56 10.93 -1.37 -3.65
N ALA A 57 12.19 -1.32 -4.08
CA ALA A 57 12.56 -0.96 -5.44
C ALA A 57 12.26 -2.12 -6.39
N VAL A 58 11.43 -1.85 -7.39
CA VAL A 58 11.12 -2.77 -8.50
C VAL A 58 11.41 -2.07 -9.81
N ASP A 59 11.79 -2.86 -10.82
CA ASP A 59 12.00 -2.37 -12.17
C ASP A 59 10.69 -1.85 -12.79
N LYS A 60 10.81 -1.21 -13.95
CA LYS A 60 9.64 -0.63 -14.65
C LYS A 60 8.57 -1.68 -14.97
N ASN A 61 8.97 -2.92 -15.28
CA ASN A 61 8.02 -3.99 -15.56
C ASN A 61 7.29 -4.47 -14.30
N GLY A 62 8.01 -4.59 -13.18
CA GLY A 62 7.42 -4.88 -11.88
C GLY A 62 6.40 -3.81 -11.48
N GLN A 63 6.79 -2.53 -11.59
CA GLN A 63 5.88 -1.41 -11.31
C GLN A 63 4.66 -1.42 -12.24
N ALA A 64 4.83 -1.74 -13.53
CA ALA A 64 3.74 -1.75 -14.51
C ALA A 64 2.58 -2.67 -14.10
N LYS A 65 2.85 -3.81 -13.44
CA LYS A 65 1.80 -4.72 -12.95
C LYS A 65 0.84 -4.00 -11.98
N PHE A 66 1.42 -3.33 -10.97
CA PHE A 66 0.65 -2.54 -10.00
C PHE A 66 -0.07 -1.37 -10.65
N VAL A 67 0.65 -0.62 -11.50
CA VAL A 67 0.10 0.55 -12.19
C VAL A 67 -1.12 0.19 -13.04
N ASN A 68 -1.09 -0.94 -13.73
CA ASN A 68 -2.21 -1.41 -14.55
C ASN A 68 -3.45 -1.71 -13.71
N ILE A 69 -3.30 -2.42 -12.59
CA ILE A 69 -4.42 -2.74 -11.70
C ILE A 69 -4.98 -1.46 -11.09
N VAL A 70 -4.13 -0.53 -10.65
CA VAL A 70 -4.56 0.78 -10.13
C VAL A 70 -5.35 1.57 -11.17
N ASN A 71 -4.92 1.57 -12.44
CA ASN A 71 -5.68 2.23 -13.51
C ASN A 71 -7.08 1.61 -13.68
N GLU A 72 -7.19 0.28 -13.60
CA GLU A 72 -8.46 -0.42 -13.69
C GLU A 72 -9.38 -0.08 -12.51
N ILE A 73 -8.85 -0.10 -11.28
CA ILE A 73 -9.58 0.34 -10.07
C ILE A 73 -10.07 1.78 -10.23
N MET A 74 -9.21 2.70 -10.68
CA MET A 74 -9.58 4.10 -10.87
C MET A 74 -10.69 4.27 -11.92
N ASN A 75 -10.72 3.43 -12.96
CA ASN A 75 -11.77 3.46 -13.96
C ASN A 75 -13.09 2.91 -13.40
N LEU A 76 -13.07 1.75 -12.73
CA LEU A 76 -14.25 1.18 -12.10
C LEU A 76 -14.88 2.13 -11.06
N LYS A 77 -14.05 2.76 -10.22
CA LYS A 77 -14.53 3.70 -9.20
C LYS A 77 -15.12 4.98 -9.79
N LYS A 78 -14.68 5.43 -10.97
CA LYS A 78 -15.30 6.57 -11.68
C LYS A 78 -16.72 6.25 -12.11
N ASP A 79 -16.95 5.01 -12.52
CA ASP A 79 -18.25 4.51 -12.97
C ASP A 79 -19.15 4.04 -11.81
N GLY A 80 -18.65 4.12 -10.56
CA GLY A 80 -19.36 3.70 -9.35
C GLY A 80 -19.41 2.18 -9.16
N HIS A 81 -18.55 1.43 -9.86
CA HIS A 81 -18.45 -0.02 -9.73
C HIS A 81 -17.53 -0.45 -8.59
N GLU A 82 -17.78 -1.65 -8.07
CA GLU A 82 -16.95 -2.27 -7.05
C GLU A 82 -15.60 -2.73 -7.63
N SER A 83 -14.53 -2.56 -6.84
CA SER A 83 -13.16 -2.91 -7.22
C SER A 83 -12.49 -3.87 -6.24
N ALA A 84 -13.26 -4.46 -5.31
CA ALA A 84 -12.73 -5.27 -4.20
C ALA A 84 -11.84 -6.44 -4.66
N ALA A 85 -12.15 -7.07 -5.80
CA ALA A 85 -11.34 -8.14 -6.35
C ALA A 85 -9.94 -7.67 -6.79
N LEU A 86 -9.85 -6.48 -7.40
CA LEU A 86 -8.59 -5.88 -7.84
C LEU A 86 -7.79 -5.33 -6.66
N GLU A 87 -8.47 -4.80 -5.65
CA GLU A 87 -7.84 -4.37 -4.40
C GLU A 87 -7.20 -5.57 -3.68
N LYS A 88 -7.90 -6.70 -3.59
CA LYS A 88 -7.35 -7.95 -3.06
C LYS A 88 -6.18 -8.48 -3.91
N GLN A 89 -6.22 -8.28 -5.23
CA GLN A 89 -5.10 -8.63 -6.10
C GLN A 89 -3.86 -7.77 -5.81
N ILE A 90 -4.03 -6.48 -5.51
CA ILE A 90 -2.93 -5.62 -5.06
C ILE A 90 -2.37 -6.16 -3.75
N ASP A 91 -3.20 -6.51 -2.77
CA ASP A 91 -2.73 -7.04 -1.48
C ASP A 91 -1.87 -8.28 -1.66
N GLN A 92 -2.31 -9.25 -2.49
CA GLN A 92 -1.51 -10.44 -2.82
C GLN A 92 -0.16 -10.09 -3.43
N LEU A 93 -0.13 -9.18 -4.41
CA LEU A 93 1.13 -8.73 -5.03
C LEU A 93 2.04 -7.99 -4.04
N VAL A 94 1.46 -7.27 -3.08
CA VAL A 94 2.22 -6.63 -2.01
C VAL A 94 2.80 -7.67 -1.05
N TYR A 95 2.03 -8.67 -0.66
CA TYR A 95 2.54 -9.76 0.20
C TYR A 95 3.70 -10.50 -0.46
N GLU A 96 3.57 -10.83 -1.75
CA GLU A 96 4.66 -11.41 -2.55
C GLU A 96 5.86 -10.46 -2.63
N LEU A 97 5.62 -9.17 -2.88
CA LEU A 97 6.69 -8.17 -2.98
C LEU A 97 7.49 -8.10 -1.68
N TYR A 98 6.84 -8.22 -0.52
CA TYR A 98 7.48 -8.15 0.81
C TYR A 98 7.91 -9.51 1.37
N ASP A 99 7.72 -10.61 0.62
CA ASP A 99 8.06 -11.98 0.98
C ASP A 99 7.36 -12.48 2.27
N LEU A 100 6.09 -12.11 2.47
CA LEU A 100 5.31 -12.50 3.66
C LEU A 100 4.92 -13.99 3.63
N THR A 101 4.92 -14.63 4.80
CA THR A 101 4.37 -15.99 4.96
C THR A 101 2.85 -16.00 5.17
N GLU A 102 2.22 -17.17 5.05
CA GLU A 102 0.78 -17.32 5.30
C GLU A 102 0.38 -16.90 6.72
N GLU A 103 1.24 -17.18 7.71
CA GLU A 103 1.02 -16.77 9.09
C GLU A 103 1.08 -15.25 9.25
N GLU A 104 2.03 -14.58 8.60
CA GLU A 104 2.15 -13.12 8.62
C GLU A 104 0.97 -12.45 7.90
N ILE A 105 0.52 -13.02 6.77
CA ILE A 105 -0.67 -12.56 6.06
C ILE A 105 -1.90 -12.68 6.97
N ALA A 106 -2.06 -13.80 7.68
CA ALA A 106 -3.18 -13.98 8.61
C ALA A 106 -3.18 -12.95 9.76
N ILE A 107 -2.00 -12.52 10.23
CA ILE A 107 -1.87 -11.42 11.21
C ILE A 107 -2.29 -10.07 10.57
N VAL A 108 -1.83 -9.78 9.36
CA VAL A 108 -2.16 -8.55 8.63
C VAL A 108 -3.68 -8.44 8.39
N GLU A 109 -4.32 -9.55 8.02
CA GLU A 109 -5.76 -9.63 7.76
C GLU A 109 -6.61 -9.72 9.05
N GLY A 110 -5.99 -9.86 10.23
CA GLY A 110 -6.68 -9.97 11.51
C GLY A 110 -7.49 -11.27 11.68
N ILE A 111 -7.03 -12.36 11.06
CA ILE A 111 -7.65 -13.69 11.13
C ILE A 111 -7.12 -14.49 12.35
N LEU A 112 -5.96 -14.10 12.89
CA LEU A 112 -5.33 -14.61 14.11
C LEU A 112 -5.52 -13.67 15.29
#